data_AF-A0A381ZXW1-F1
#
_entry.id   AF-A0A381ZXW1-F1
#
_cell.length_a   1.000
_cell.length_b   1.000
_cell.length_c   1.000
_cell.angle_alpha   90.00
_cell.angle_beta   90.00
_cell.angle_gamma   90.00
#
_symmetry.space_group_name_H-M   'P 1'
#
loop_
_entity.id
_entity.type
_entity.pdbx_description
1 polymer ?
#
loop_
_entity_poly.entity_id
_entity_poly.type
_entity_poly.pdbx_seq_one_letter_code
_entity_poly.pdbx_strand_id
1 'polypeptide(L)'
;MKSQLKKKNYDLRKYIHNNIVNFEYVKKVEITKVGFINIFFKEDFLVKKLYLILSNPNNYGSNVSGNNDKINIEFVSANPTGPLHIAHIRGAVLGDVLASILQATGYKVTREYYLNDAGSQINILGNSLYKRYQQIFGIKILISSEEYPGEYLKH
;
A
#
# COMPACT_ATOMS: atom_id res chain seq x y z
N MET A 1 32.18 7.13 19.78
CA MET A 1 31.86 8.44 19.16
C MET A 1 31.70 9.58 20.18
N LYS A 2 30.77 9.50 21.15
CA LYS A 2 30.53 10.55 22.18
C LYS A 2 31.77 10.99 22.98
N SER A 3 32.70 10.08 23.28
CA SER A 3 33.91 10.39 24.06
C SER A 3 35.00 11.14 23.28
N GLN A 4 35.04 11.00 21.95
CA GLN A 4 36.03 11.65 21.09
C GLN A 4 35.60 13.05 20.64
N LEU A 5 34.28 13.26 20.46
CA LEU A 5 33.67 14.55 20.10
C LEU A 5 33.93 15.66 21.14
N LYS A 6 34.21 15.30 22.40
CA LYS A 6 34.54 16.24 23.48
C LYS A 6 35.99 16.73 23.45
N LYS A 7 36.85 16.19 22.58
CA LYS A 7 38.25 16.63 22.47
C LYS A 7 38.30 17.94 21.68
N LYS A 8 38.99 18.94 22.25
CA LYS A 8 39.11 20.32 21.71
C LYS A 8 39.63 20.39 20.26
N ASN A 9 40.36 19.38 19.81
CA ASN A 9 40.96 19.30 18.46
C ASN A 9 40.35 18.18 17.59
N TYR A 10 39.13 17.70 17.89
CA TYR A 10 38.49 16.65 17.11
C TYR A 10 37.97 17.19 15.77
N ASP A 11 38.64 16.81 14.68
CA ASP A 11 38.17 17.12 13.33
C ASP A 11 37.10 16.13 12.88
N LEU A 12 35.84 16.49 13.15
CA LEU A 12 34.68 15.70 12.73
C LEU A 12 34.61 15.54 11.20
N ARG A 13 35.04 16.53 10.42
CA ARG A 13 35.01 16.46 8.96
C ARG A 13 35.97 15.40 8.47
N LYS A 14 37.22 15.43 8.95
CA LYS A 14 38.23 14.42 8.63
C LYS A 14 37.82 13.03 9.11
N TYR A 15 37.22 12.91 10.29
CA TYR A 15 36.71 11.63 10.78
C TYR A 15 35.63 11.05 9.86
N ILE A 16 34.59 11.82 9.53
CA ILE A 16 33.50 11.38 8.65
C ILE A 16 34.06 11.02 7.27
N HIS A 17 34.88 11.90 6.70
CA HIS A 17 35.51 11.66 5.40
C HIS A 17 36.26 10.32 5.38
N ASN A 18 37.13 10.08 6.36
CA ASN A 18 37.94 8.86 6.42
C ASN A 18 37.11 7.58 6.60
N ASN A 19 35.97 7.64 7.28
CA ASN A 19 35.11 6.47 7.44
C ASN A 19 34.29 6.17 6.18
N ILE A 20 33.99 7.18 5.36
CA ILE A 20 33.15 7.01 4.16
C ILE A 20 34.00 6.77 2.90
N VAL A 21 35.12 7.47 2.74
CA VAL A 21 35.94 7.40 1.52
C VAL A 21 36.53 6.01 1.28
N ASN A 22 36.68 5.21 2.35
CA ASN A 22 37.24 3.87 2.29
C ASN A 22 36.27 2.81 1.75
N PHE A 23 34.99 3.15 1.55
CA PHE A 23 34.05 2.22 0.93
C PHE A 23 34.41 2.03 -0.55
N GLU A 24 34.51 0.77 -0.99
CA GLU A 24 34.94 0.43 -2.34
C GLU A 24 34.08 1.04 -3.45
N TYR A 25 32.81 1.33 -3.16
CA TYR A 25 31.85 1.92 -4.09
C TYR A 25 31.86 3.45 -4.12
N VAL A 26 32.62 4.10 -3.24
CA VAL A 26 32.71 5.57 -3.18
C VAL A 26 33.85 6.06 -4.07
N LYS A 27 33.55 7.00 -4.97
CA LYS A 27 34.51 7.69 -5.85
C LYS A 27 35.19 8.85 -5.12
N LYS A 28 34.40 9.66 -4.41
CA LYS A 28 34.88 10.76 -3.58
C LYS A 28 33.83 11.20 -2.56
N VAL A 29 34.29 11.87 -1.51
CA VAL A 29 33.45 12.54 -0.52
C VAL A 29 33.85 14.01 -0.47
N GLU A 30 32.88 14.92 -0.57
CA GLU A 30 33.11 16.35 -0.46
C GLU A 30 32.34 16.90 0.75
N ILE A 31 33.07 17.52 1.68
CA ILE A 31 32.47 18.19 2.83
C ILE A 31 32.50 19.69 2.56
N THR A 32 31.32 20.27 2.37
CA THR A 32 31.18 21.69 2.06
C THR A 32 31.48 22.56 3.28
N LYS A 33 31.81 23.84 3.06
CA LYS A 33 32.06 24.80 4.14
C LYS A 33 30.83 24.98 5.06
N VAL A 34 29.64 24.89 4.49
CA VAL A 34 28.33 24.95 5.16
C VAL A 34 27.90 23.65 5.85
N GLY A 35 28.68 22.57 5.74
CA GLY A 35 28.50 21.35 6.53
C GLY A 35 27.77 20.19 5.85
N PHE A 36 27.36 20.33 4.58
CA PHE A 36 26.87 19.19 3.79
C PHE A 36 27.98 18.19 3.47
N ILE A 37 27.64 16.90 3.46
CA ILE A 37 28.50 15.79 3.07
C ILE A 37 27.95 15.22 1.76
N ASN A 38 28.63 15.49 0.65
CA ASN A 38 28.28 14.95 -0.66
C ASN A 38 29.09 13.67 -0.91
N ILE A 39 28.41 12.58 -1.24
CA ILE A 39 29.04 11.28 -1.53
C ILE A 39 28.82 10.98 -3.01
N PHE A 40 29.90 10.72 -3.72
CA PHE A 40 29.87 10.38 -5.13
C PHE A 40 30.20 8.90 -5.29
N PHE A 41 29.32 8.15 -5.95
CA PHE A 41 29.56 6.73 -6.23
C PHE A 41 30.46 6.55 -7.46
N LYS A 42 31.18 5.43 -7.51
CA LYS A 42 31.87 5.01 -8.73
C LYS A 42 30.84 4.59 -9.79
N GLU A 43 31.12 4.91 -11.05
CA GLU A 43 30.22 4.60 -12.16
C GLU A 43 30.06 3.09 -12.36
N ASP A 44 31.15 2.33 -12.23
CA ASP A 44 31.13 0.87 -12.35
C ASP A 44 30.26 0.22 -11.26
N PHE A 45 30.22 0.79 -10.05
CA PHE A 45 29.32 0.35 -8.99
C PHE A 45 27.85 0.53 -9.39
N LEU A 46 27.49 1.69 -9.95
CA LEU A 46 26.12 1.94 -10.41
C LEU A 46 25.72 1.00 -11.55
N VAL A 47 26.61 0.79 -12.53
CA VAL A 47 26.39 -0.15 -13.63
C VAL A 47 26.19 -1.58 -13.12
N LYS A 48 27.04 -2.03 -12.18
CA LYS A 48 26.88 -3.35 -11.53
C LYS A 48 25.53 -3.48 -10.82
N LYS A 49 25.05 -2.42 -10.14
CA LYS A 49 23.73 -2.41 -9.50
C LYS A 49 22.60 -2.46 -10.51
N LEU A 50 22.70 -1.77 -11.64
CA LEU A 50 21.73 -1.88 -12.74
C LEU A 50 21.66 -3.29 -13.31
N TYR A 51 22.80 -3.95 -13.52
CA TYR A 51 22.81 -5.37 -13.94
C TYR A 51 22.11 -6.28 -12.92
N LEU A 52 22.28 -6.05 -11.63
CA LEU A 52 21.56 -6.80 -10.59
C LEU A 52 20.04 -6.59 -10.66
N ILE A 53 19.59 -5.36 -10.94
CA ILE A 53 18.17 -5.06 -11.14
C ILE A 53 17.64 -5.80 -12.37
N LEU A 54 18.36 -5.73 -13.50
CA LEU A 54 17.94 -6.34 -14.76
C LEU A 54 17.97 -7.87 -14.75
N SER A 55 18.87 -8.47 -13.95
CA SER A 55 18.96 -9.93 -13.81
C SER A 55 17.92 -10.51 -12.85
N ASN A 56 17.31 -9.69 -11.99
CA ASN A 56 16.21 -10.11 -11.12
C ASN A 56 15.12 -9.02 -11.01
N PRO A 57 14.43 -8.70 -12.13
CA PRO A 57 13.55 -7.53 -12.22
C PRO A 57 12.32 -7.65 -11.31
N ASN A 58 11.86 -8.88 -11.04
CA ASN A 58 10.63 -9.12 -10.27
C ASN A 58 10.84 -9.01 -8.76
N ASN A 59 12.08 -9.13 -8.27
CA ASN A 59 12.39 -9.13 -6.83
C ASN A 59 13.13 -7.87 -6.38
N TYR A 60 13.46 -6.97 -7.30
CA TYR A 60 14.12 -5.72 -6.92
C TYR A 60 13.19 -4.85 -6.07
N GLY A 61 13.72 -4.30 -4.98
CA GLY A 61 12.94 -3.54 -4.00
C GLY A 61 12.22 -4.40 -2.96
N SER A 62 12.12 -5.72 -3.16
CA SER A 62 11.61 -6.64 -2.15
C SER A 62 12.63 -6.90 -1.05
N ASN A 63 12.15 -7.19 0.17
CA ASN A 63 13.01 -7.55 1.30
C ASN A 63 12.25 -8.44 2.29
N VAL A 64 12.91 -8.81 3.40
CA VAL A 64 12.36 -9.71 4.43
C VAL A 64 12.12 -9.02 5.78
N SER A 65 11.95 -7.69 5.77
CA SER A 65 11.80 -6.91 7.01
C SER A 65 10.57 -7.31 7.83
N GLY A 66 9.52 -7.78 7.14
CA GLY A 66 8.30 -8.28 7.78
C GLY A 66 8.43 -9.66 8.41
N ASN A 67 9.55 -10.37 8.22
CA ASN A 67 9.88 -11.62 8.93
C ASN A 67 8.74 -12.67 9.00
N ASN A 68 7.92 -12.79 7.96
CA ASN A 68 6.73 -13.67 7.92
C ASN A 68 5.63 -13.32 8.94
N ASP A 69 5.65 -12.13 9.54
CA ASP A 69 4.58 -11.65 10.40
C ASP A 69 3.27 -11.57 9.62
N LYS A 70 2.18 -11.93 10.29
CA LYS A 70 0.86 -11.99 9.69
C LYS A 70 0.19 -10.64 9.79
N ILE A 71 -0.33 -10.15 8.67
CA ILE A 71 -1.13 -8.92 8.61
C ILE A 71 -2.44 -9.24 7.91
N ASN A 72 -3.55 -8.77 8.49
CA ASN A 72 -4.84 -8.75 7.83
C ASN A 72 -5.14 -7.34 7.33
N ILE A 73 -5.52 -7.21 6.07
CA ILE A 73 -5.98 -5.96 5.48
C ILE A 73 -7.39 -6.16 4.96
N GLU A 74 -8.34 -5.54 5.67
CA GLU A 74 -9.72 -5.43 5.24
C GLU A 74 -9.91 -4.15 4.43
N PHE A 75 -10.53 -4.25 3.24
CA PHE A 75 -10.82 -3.08 2.42
C PHE A 75 -12.03 -3.29 1.50
N VAL A 76 -12.56 -2.18 0.98
CA VAL A 76 -13.86 -2.07 0.27
C VAL A 76 -15.06 -2.27 1.19
N SER A 77 -15.24 -3.46 1.77
CA SER A 77 -16.29 -3.86 2.71
C SER A 77 -17.64 -3.14 2.52
N ALA A 78 -18.09 -3.07 1.27
CA ALA A 78 -19.32 -2.37 0.93
C ALA A 78 -20.52 -3.24 1.28
N ASN A 79 -21.55 -2.63 1.87
CA ASN A 79 -22.81 -3.31 2.11
C ASN A 79 -23.42 -3.79 0.78
N PRO A 80 -23.98 -5.00 0.71
CA PRO A 80 -24.51 -5.59 -0.52
C PRO A 80 -25.89 -5.04 -0.89
N THR A 81 -26.12 -3.76 -0.69
CA THR A 81 -27.42 -3.10 -0.85
C THR A 81 -27.49 -2.22 -2.10
N GLY A 82 -26.49 -2.34 -2.98
CA GLY A 82 -26.45 -1.67 -4.27
C GLY A 82 -25.15 -1.94 -5.02
N PRO A 83 -25.05 -1.47 -6.27
CA PRO A 83 -23.84 -1.61 -7.08
C PRO A 83 -22.67 -0.81 -6.50
N LEU A 84 -21.45 -1.32 -6.70
CA LEU A 84 -20.24 -0.59 -6.34
C LEU A 84 -20.07 0.65 -7.23
N HIS A 85 -19.80 1.80 -6.62
CA HIS A 85 -19.44 3.02 -7.33
C HIS A 85 -17.96 3.40 -7.15
N ILE A 86 -17.53 4.48 -7.82
CA ILE A 86 -16.14 4.96 -7.89
C ILE A 86 -15.46 5.15 -6.53
N ALA A 87 -16.21 5.45 -5.46
CA ALA A 87 -15.62 5.62 -4.14
C ALA A 87 -15.08 4.30 -3.57
N HIS A 88 -15.75 3.17 -3.87
CA HIS A 88 -15.29 1.83 -3.49
C HIS A 88 -14.00 1.46 -4.24
N ILE A 89 -13.87 1.85 -5.51
CA ILE A 89 -12.68 1.58 -6.33
C ILE A 89 -11.44 2.24 -5.70
N ARG A 90 -11.57 3.47 -5.19
CA ARG A 90 -10.46 4.13 -4.49
C ARG A 90 -9.99 3.32 -3.27
N GLY A 91 -10.92 2.81 -2.47
CA GLY A 91 -10.61 1.94 -1.34
C GLY A 91 -9.98 0.61 -1.78
N ALA A 92 -10.47 0.04 -2.89
CA ALA A 92 -9.93 -1.17 -3.51
C ALA A 92 -8.46 -1.00 -3.90
N VAL A 93 -8.15 0.05 -4.65
CA VAL A 93 -6.78 0.34 -5.14
C VAL A 93 -5.84 0.59 -3.97
N LEU A 94 -6.25 1.38 -2.97
CA LEU A 94 -5.40 1.68 -1.83
C LEU A 94 -5.09 0.43 -1.01
N GLY A 95 -6.11 -0.37 -0.69
CA GLY A 95 -5.95 -1.60 0.08
C GLY A 95 -5.07 -2.61 -0.64
N ASP A 96 -5.26 -2.78 -1.95
CA ASP A 96 -4.46 -3.72 -2.73
C ASP A 96 -2.99 -3.29 -2.89
N VAL A 97 -2.73 -2.00 -3.11
CA VAL A 97 -1.36 -1.47 -3.18
C VAL A 97 -0.64 -1.65 -1.83
N LEU A 98 -1.31 -1.32 -0.72
CA LEU A 98 -0.75 -1.52 0.62
C LEU A 98 -0.43 -3.00 0.87
N ALA A 99 -1.36 -3.89 0.57
CA ALA A 99 -1.17 -5.33 0.72
C ALA A 99 0.00 -5.84 -0.14
N SER A 100 0.14 -5.34 -1.36
CA SER A 100 1.22 -5.71 -2.27
C SER A 100 2.59 -5.24 -1.77
N ILE A 101 2.69 -4.02 -1.22
CA ILE A 101 3.93 -3.51 -0.61
C ILE A 101 4.32 -4.34 0.62
N LEU A 102 3.36 -4.69 1.48
CA LEU A 102 3.62 -5.52 2.66
C LEU A 102 4.05 -6.94 2.26
N GLN A 103 3.42 -7.55 1.26
CA GLN A 103 3.89 -8.84 0.72
C GLN A 103 5.31 -8.74 0.16
N ALA A 104 5.61 -7.69 -0.61
CA ALA A 104 6.94 -7.45 -1.16
C ALA A 104 8.02 -7.22 -0.08
N THR A 105 7.63 -6.85 1.14
CA THR A 105 8.55 -6.63 2.28
C THR A 105 8.58 -7.81 3.26
N GLY A 106 7.98 -8.95 2.89
CA GLY A 106 8.14 -10.23 3.61
C GLY A 106 7.05 -10.52 4.65
N TYR A 107 5.93 -9.80 4.63
CA TYR A 107 4.77 -10.09 5.46
C TYR A 107 3.88 -11.18 4.83
N LYS A 108 3.20 -11.97 5.68
CA LYS A 108 2.13 -12.88 5.27
C LYS A 108 0.80 -12.13 5.32
N VAL A 109 0.41 -11.55 4.20
CA VAL A 109 -0.79 -10.71 4.10
C VAL A 109 -2.01 -11.52 3.72
N THR A 110 -3.06 -11.43 4.55
CA THR A 110 -4.44 -11.79 4.20
C THR A 110 -5.16 -10.53 3.73
N ARG A 111 -5.85 -10.62 2.60
CA ARG A 111 -6.75 -9.57 2.10
C ARG A 111 -8.18 -10.01 2.39
N GLU A 112 -8.96 -9.18 3.06
CA GLU A 112 -10.34 -9.48 3.43
C GLU A 112 -11.32 -8.47 2.84
N TYR A 113 -12.48 -8.98 2.44
CA TYR A 113 -13.65 -8.20 2.07
C TYR A 113 -14.75 -8.58 3.06
N TYR A 114 -15.11 -7.67 3.97
CA TYR A 114 -16.19 -7.94 4.90
C TYR A 114 -17.53 -7.68 4.22
N LEU A 115 -18.35 -8.72 4.15
CA LEU A 115 -19.71 -8.64 3.65
C LEU A 115 -20.66 -8.61 4.83
N ASN A 116 -21.36 -7.50 5.04
CA ASN A 116 -22.44 -7.44 6.01
C ASN A 116 -23.75 -7.94 5.39
N ASP A 117 -24.09 -9.19 5.65
CA ASP A 117 -25.29 -9.87 5.17
C ASP A 117 -26.44 -9.92 6.19
N ALA A 118 -26.33 -9.12 7.27
CA ALA A 118 -27.34 -9.05 8.31
C ALA A 118 -27.85 -7.61 8.55
N GLY A 119 -29.06 -7.52 9.11
CA GLY A 119 -29.64 -6.26 9.62
C GLY A 119 -30.73 -5.64 8.75
N SER A 120 -31.19 -4.46 9.16
CA SER A 120 -32.35 -3.79 8.56
C SER A 120 -32.17 -3.49 7.06
N GLN A 121 -30.96 -3.14 6.62
CA GLN A 121 -30.68 -2.87 5.20
C GLN A 121 -30.90 -4.11 4.31
N ILE A 122 -30.52 -5.30 4.78
CA ILE A 122 -30.76 -6.56 4.07
C ILE A 122 -32.25 -6.90 4.01
N ASN A 123 -32.97 -6.68 5.12
CA ASN A 123 -34.41 -6.87 5.14
C ASN A 123 -35.14 -5.92 4.17
N ILE A 124 -34.73 -4.65 4.13
CA ILE A 124 -35.27 -3.65 3.20
C ILE A 124 -34.96 -4.04 1.75
N LEU A 125 -33.74 -4.52 1.46
CA LEU A 125 -33.37 -5.03 0.14
C LEU A 125 -34.23 -6.23 -0.28
N GLY A 126 -34.41 -7.20 0.62
CA GLY A 126 -35.26 -8.37 0.38
C GLY A 126 -36.71 -8.00 0.08
N ASN A 127 -37.28 -7.06 0.85
CA ASN A 127 -38.62 -6.54 0.60
C ASN A 127 -38.73 -5.81 -0.75
N SER A 128 -37.72 -5.00 -1.09
CA SER A 128 -37.65 -4.28 -2.37
C SER A 128 -37.61 -5.27 -3.54
N LEU A 129 -36.81 -6.32 -3.43
CA LEU A 129 -36.72 -7.40 -4.42
C LEU A 129 -38.03 -8.16 -4.57
N TYR A 130 -38.71 -8.52 -3.47
CA TYR A 130 -40.00 -9.21 -3.50
C TYR A 130 -41.10 -8.37 -4.18
N LYS A 131 -41.08 -7.04 -3.98
CA LYS A 131 -41.99 -6.13 -4.69
C LYS A 131 -41.68 -6.07 -6.19
N ARG A 132 -40.40 -6.00 -6.57
CA ARG A 132 -39.98 -6.06 -7.98
C ARG A 132 -40.41 -7.37 -8.65
N TYR A 133 -40.24 -8.50 -7.96
CA TYR A 133 -40.71 -9.81 -8.40
C TYR A 133 -42.22 -9.79 -8.71
N GLN A 134 -43.05 -9.28 -7.80
CA GLN A 134 -44.51 -9.17 -8.01
C GLN A 134 -44.88 -8.29 -9.22
N GLN A 135 -44.14 -7.20 -9.47
CA GLN A 135 -44.37 -6.33 -10.63
C GLN A 135 -44.14 -7.07 -11.97
N ILE A 136 -43.20 -8.02 -12.03
CA ILE A 136 -42.97 -8.86 -13.22
C ILE A 136 -44.22 -9.67 -13.57
N PHE A 137 -45.00 -10.09 -12.56
CA PHE A 137 -46.28 -10.80 -12.74
C PHE A 137 -47.49 -9.88 -12.87
N GLY A 138 -47.28 -8.58 -13.11
CA GLY A 138 -48.37 -7.62 -13.36
C GLY A 138 -49.09 -7.12 -12.11
N ILE A 139 -48.59 -7.42 -10.91
CA ILE A 139 -49.16 -6.90 -9.67
C ILE A 139 -48.79 -5.41 -9.53
N LYS A 140 -49.80 -4.55 -9.41
CA LYS A 140 -49.60 -3.11 -9.16
C LYS A 140 -49.21 -2.85 -7.71
N ILE A 141 -47.92 -2.83 -7.43
CA ILE A 141 -47.35 -2.50 -6.12
C ILE A 141 -46.32 -1.37 -6.26
N LEU A 142 -46.30 -0.44 -5.29
CA LEU A 142 -45.39 0.70 -5.27
C LEU A 142 -44.17 0.42 -4.37
N ILE A 143 -43.02 0.92 -4.80
CA ILE A 143 -41.78 0.94 -3.99
C ILE A 143 -41.76 2.27 -3.22
N SER A 144 -41.54 2.21 -1.91
CA SER A 144 -41.48 3.42 -1.07
C SER A 144 -40.13 4.13 -1.21
N SER A 145 -40.03 5.37 -0.72
CA SER A 145 -38.77 6.13 -0.69
C SER A 145 -37.72 5.55 0.27
N GLU A 146 -38.13 4.70 1.20
CA GLU A 146 -37.25 4.03 2.16
C GLU A 146 -36.74 2.68 1.64
N GLU A 147 -37.33 2.19 0.55
CA GLU A 147 -36.96 0.95 -0.12
C GLU A 147 -35.93 1.20 -1.22
N TYR A 148 -35.17 0.17 -1.55
CA TYR A 148 -34.18 0.32 -2.59
C TYR A 148 -34.88 0.50 -3.94
N PRO A 149 -34.54 1.58 -4.69
CA PRO A 149 -35.25 1.93 -5.92
C PRO A 149 -35.10 0.82 -6.96
N GLY A 150 -34.02 0.04 -6.91
CA GLY A 150 -33.98 -1.28 -7.55
C GLY A 150 -34.17 -1.26 -9.06
N GLU A 151 -33.74 -0.21 -9.78
CA GLU A 151 -33.59 -0.31 -11.25
C GLU A 151 -32.66 -1.48 -11.59
N TYR A 152 -31.60 -1.66 -10.80
CA TYR A 152 -30.70 -2.82 -10.85
C TYR A 152 -31.34 -4.15 -10.39
N LEU A 153 -32.58 -4.13 -9.87
CA LEU A 153 -33.34 -5.33 -9.45
C LEU A 153 -34.45 -5.69 -10.45
N LYS A 154 -34.56 -4.97 -11.59
CA LYS A 154 -35.57 -5.23 -12.63
C LYS A 154 -35.12 -6.22 -13.71
N HIS A 155 -33.89 -6.73 -13.62
CA HIS A 155 -33.27 -7.58 -14.62
C HIS A 155 -33.22 -9.04 -14.18
#